data_AF-A0A7K8ZG82-F1
#
_entry.id   AF-A0A7K8ZG82-F1
#
_cell.length_a   1.000
_cell.length_b   1.000
_cell.length_c   1.000
_cell.angle_alpha   90.00
_cell.angle_beta   90.00
_cell.angle_gamma   90.00
#
_symmetry.space_group_name_H-M   'P 1'
#
loop_
_entity.id
_entity.type
_entity.pdbx_description
1 polymer ?
#
loop_
_entity_poly.entity_id
_entity_poly.type
_entity_poly.pdbx_seq_one_letter_code
_entity_poly.pdbx_strand_id
1 'polypeptide(L)'
;GTCYQQAKQALHAAVPERLQGREKETRILRQFLREHVLARRPGSLYVSGAPGTGKSACLSRVLRDCEEELAGSRTVVLNCMALGTPHGVFPALAQHLGLPSATGRECVRRLEKHLTAQGPMVLLVLDELDQLESKGQDVLYTLFEWPWLPSSRLVLVGLANALDLTDRSLARLGALQAGSPRLLHFPPYTKEQLTCILQERLGQVPGEPVLDAAALQFCARKVSAVSGDARKALDVCRRAVEVVELEVRGQTLLKPLPGGES
;
A
#
# COMPACT_ATOMS: atom_id res chain seq x y z
N GLY A 1 20.10 24.57 -11.84
CA GLY A 1 20.35 23.76 -10.63
C GLY A 1 19.06 23.42 -9.89
N THR A 2 18.26 24.42 -9.54
CA THR A 2 17.04 24.28 -8.71
C THR A 2 15.92 23.44 -9.35
N CYS A 3 15.69 23.57 -10.66
CA CYS A 3 14.65 22.79 -11.38
C CYS A 3 14.91 21.26 -11.35
N TYR A 4 16.15 20.83 -11.56
CA TYR A 4 16.53 19.40 -11.49
C TYR A 4 16.37 18.83 -10.06
N GLN A 5 16.68 19.62 -9.03
CA GLN A 5 16.48 19.22 -7.63
C GLN A 5 14.99 19.07 -7.28
N GLN A 6 14.15 20.00 -7.75
CA GLN A 6 12.70 19.94 -7.57
C GLN A 6 12.07 18.76 -8.33
N ALA A 7 12.51 18.49 -9.56
CA ALA A 7 12.08 17.32 -10.33
C ALA A 7 12.43 16.00 -9.61
N LYS A 8 13.63 15.91 -9.03
CA LYS A 8 14.02 14.72 -8.23
C LYS A 8 13.19 14.56 -6.96
N GLN A 9 12.81 15.65 -6.30
CA GLN A 9 11.91 15.61 -5.15
C GLN A 9 10.48 15.18 -5.55
N ALA A 10 9.96 15.70 -6.67
CA ALA A 10 8.63 15.35 -7.18
C ALA A 10 8.55 13.88 -7.66
N LEU A 11 9.65 13.34 -8.19
CA LEU A 11 9.78 11.94 -8.61
C LEU A 11 10.12 10.99 -7.45
N HIS A 12 10.19 11.47 -6.21
CA HIS A 12 10.43 10.59 -5.07
C HIS A 12 9.25 9.64 -4.86
N ALA A 13 9.53 8.39 -4.50
CA ALA A 13 8.52 7.34 -4.30
C ALA A 13 7.64 7.52 -3.05
N ALA A 14 7.61 8.74 -2.47
CA ALA A 14 6.75 9.06 -1.35
C ALA A 14 5.26 8.95 -1.73
N VAL A 15 4.44 8.59 -0.74
CA VAL A 15 2.98 8.44 -0.89
C VAL A 15 2.41 9.74 -1.48
N PRO A 16 1.81 9.70 -2.69
CA PRO A 16 1.21 10.88 -3.28
C PRO A 16 0.02 11.39 -2.46
N GLU A 17 -0.28 12.69 -2.59
CA GLU A 17 -1.57 13.21 -2.17
C GLU A 17 -2.72 12.67 -3.05
N ARG A 18 -2.47 12.43 -4.35
CA ARG A 18 -3.43 11.87 -5.31
C ARG A 18 -2.91 10.59 -5.96
N LEU A 19 -3.68 9.51 -5.84
CA LEU A 19 -3.28 8.19 -6.32
C LEU A 19 -4.02 7.90 -7.62
N GLN A 20 -3.42 8.32 -8.73
CA GLN A 20 -4.04 8.15 -10.05
C GLN A 20 -3.99 6.72 -10.56
N GLY A 21 -5.04 6.34 -11.29
CA GLY A 21 -5.19 5.02 -11.90
C GLY A 21 -5.68 3.95 -10.93
N ARG A 22 -6.12 4.32 -9.72
CA ARG A 22 -6.68 3.41 -8.70
C ARG A 22 -8.04 3.86 -8.19
N GLU A 23 -8.77 4.65 -8.96
CA GLU A 23 -10.06 5.23 -8.57
C GLU A 23 -11.11 4.13 -8.34
N LYS A 24 -11.07 3.06 -9.15
CA LYS A 24 -11.98 1.91 -9.02
C LYS A 24 -11.72 1.15 -7.73
N GLU A 25 -10.47 0.79 -7.46
CA GLU A 25 -10.06 0.06 -6.26
C GLU A 25 -10.29 0.89 -4.99
N THR A 26 -10.00 2.20 -5.05
CA THR A 26 -10.29 3.16 -3.97
C THR A 26 -11.79 3.19 -3.65
N ARG A 27 -12.65 3.23 -4.69
CA ARG A 27 -14.10 3.20 -4.52
C ARG A 27 -14.57 1.89 -3.86
N ILE A 28 -14.04 0.74 -4.29
CA ILE A 28 -14.37 -0.57 -3.72
C ILE A 28 -13.93 -0.65 -2.25
N LEU A 29 -12.71 -0.21 -1.92
CA LEU A 29 -12.20 -0.17 -0.55
C LEU A 29 -13.06 0.73 0.35
N ARG A 30 -13.37 1.95 -0.10
CA ARG A 30 -14.22 2.88 0.63
C ARG A 30 -15.62 2.31 0.87
N GLN A 31 -16.21 1.70 -0.16
CA GLN A 31 -17.51 1.05 -0.05
C GLN A 31 -17.47 -0.09 0.97
N PHE A 32 -16.45 -0.96 0.92
CA PHE A 32 -16.28 -2.04 1.88
C PHE A 32 -16.16 -1.53 3.32
N LEU A 33 -15.32 -0.52 3.56
CA LEU A 33 -15.17 0.06 4.90
C LEU A 33 -16.49 0.65 5.42
N ARG A 34 -17.24 1.36 4.58
CA ARG A 34 -18.55 1.90 4.96
C ARG A 34 -19.56 0.77 5.26
N GLU A 35 -19.64 -0.23 4.39
CA GLU A 35 -20.57 -1.36 4.55
C GLU A 35 -20.29 -2.20 5.80
N HIS A 36 -19.04 -2.33 6.22
CA HIS A 36 -18.67 -3.17 7.36
C HIS A 36 -18.51 -2.36 8.66
N VAL A 37 -17.82 -1.22 8.63
CA VAL A 37 -17.56 -0.43 9.83
C VAL A 37 -18.81 0.34 10.26
N LEU A 38 -19.50 1.04 9.36
CA LEU A 38 -20.70 1.81 9.72
C LEU A 38 -21.89 0.90 10.02
N ALA A 39 -22.08 -0.17 9.23
CA ALA A 39 -23.15 -1.14 9.50
C ALA A 39 -22.83 -2.12 10.65
N ARG A 40 -21.67 -1.98 11.29
CA ARG A 40 -21.17 -2.83 12.39
C ARG A 40 -21.24 -4.33 12.06
N ARG A 41 -20.83 -4.68 10.85
CA ARG A 41 -20.76 -6.06 10.39
C ARG A 41 -19.30 -6.50 10.31
N PRO A 42 -18.94 -7.64 10.91
CA PRO A 42 -17.60 -8.17 10.70
C PRO A 42 -17.41 -8.51 9.23
N GLY A 43 -16.15 -8.55 8.80
CA GLY A 43 -15.82 -8.88 7.43
C GLY A 43 -14.33 -9.00 7.22
N SER A 44 -13.95 -9.66 6.14
CA SER A 44 -12.57 -9.80 5.72
C SER A 44 -12.42 -9.41 4.25
N LEU A 45 -11.42 -8.58 3.98
CA LEU A 45 -11.01 -8.15 2.66
C LEU A 45 -9.56 -8.57 2.45
N TYR A 46 -9.32 -9.31 1.38
CA TYR A 46 -7.99 -9.67 0.94
C TYR A 46 -7.63 -8.86 -0.30
N VAL A 47 -6.57 -8.07 -0.19
CA VAL A 47 -6.07 -7.21 -1.26
C VAL A 47 -4.79 -7.82 -1.82
N SER A 48 -4.83 -8.22 -3.08
CA SER A 48 -3.72 -8.89 -3.77
C SER A 48 -3.16 -8.03 -4.89
N GLY A 49 -1.87 -8.15 -5.18
CA GLY A 49 -1.30 -7.56 -6.38
C GLY A 49 0.21 -7.45 -6.32
N ALA A 50 0.87 -7.31 -7.46
CA ALA A 50 2.32 -7.21 -7.53
C ALA A 50 2.88 -6.06 -6.65
N PRO A 51 4.15 -6.13 -6.21
CA PRO A 51 4.80 -5.03 -5.53
C PRO A 51 4.78 -3.76 -6.42
N GLY A 52 4.64 -2.60 -5.79
CA GLY A 52 4.65 -1.32 -6.52
C GLY A 52 3.36 -0.95 -7.26
N THR A 53 2.29 -1.74 -7.12
CA THR A 53 0.95 -1.45 -7.65
C THR A 53 0.17 -0.40 -6.84
N GLY A 54 0.69 0.02 -5.68
CA GLY A 54 0.12 1.11 -4.88
C GLY A 54 -0.91 0.68 -3.83
N LYS A 55 -0.97 -0.60 -3.44
CA LYS A 55 -1.91 -1.15 -2.45
C LYS A 55 -1.86 -0.39 -1.11
N SER A 56 -0.69 -0.34 -0.47
CA SER A 56 -0.49 0.31 0.83
C SER A 56 -0.79 1.82 0.78
N ALA A 57 -0.39 2.47 -0.31
CA ALA A 57 -0.63 3.88 -0.54
C ALA A 57 -2.13 4.19 -0.74
N CYS A 58 -2.85 3.35 -1.49
CA CYS A 58 -4.29 3.43 -1.69
C CYS A 58 -5.03 3.26 -0.35
N LEU A 59 -4.66 2.27 0.44
CA LEU A 59 -5.29 2.03 1.73
C LEU A 59 -5.04 3.18 2.71
N SER A 60 -3.79 3.64 2.83
CA SER A 60 -3.43 4.75 3.71
C SER A 60 -4.21 6.02 3.35
N ARG A 61 -4.43 6.26 2.05
CA ARG A 61 -5.26 7.36 1.56
C ARG A 61 -6.73 7.18 1.94
N VAL A 62 -7.30 6.00 1.69
CA VAL A 62 -8.70 5.71 2.03
C VAL A 62 -8.96 5.85 3.53
N LEU A 63 -8.04 5.37 4.37
CA LEU A 63 -8.16 5.50 5.83
C LEU A 63 -8.15 6.96 6.28
N ARG A 64 -7.29 7.80 5.68
CA ARG A 64 -7.24 9.23 5.96
C ARG A 64 -8.50 9.95 5.48
N ASP A 65 -8.98 9.63 4.28
CA ASP A 65 -10.21 10.21 3.72
C ASP A 65 -11.46 9.84 4.52
N CYS A 66 -11.45 8.67 5.18
CA CYS A 66 -12.57 8.17 5.97
C CYS A 66 -12.33 8.31 7.48
N GLU A 67 -11.32 9.05 7.92
CA GLU A 67 -10.92 9.11 9.34
C GLU A 67 -12.07 9.59 10.24
N GLU A 68 -12.80 10.62 9.80
CA GLU A 68 -13.97 11.15 10.50
C GLU A 68 -15.13 10.13 10.56
N GLU A 69 -15.37 9.40 9.46
CA GLU A 69 -16.39 8.34 9.40
C GLU A 69 -16.01 7.13 10.27
N LEU A 70 -14.71 6.88 10.41
CA LEU A 70 -14.13 5.78 11.17
C LEU A 70 -13.86 6.15 12.64
N ALA A 71 -14.11 7.38 13.07
CA ALA A 71 -13.82 7.86 14.44
C ALA A 71 -14.55 7.06 15.53
N GLY A 72 -15.69 6.44 15.20
CA GLY A 72 -16.42 5.52 16.09
C GLY A 72 -15.85 4.10 16.17
N SER A 73 -14.76 3.82 15.44
CA SER A 73 -14.09 2.52 15.35
C SER A 73 -12.63 2.63 15.77
N ARG A 74 -12.05 1.51 16.21
CA ARG A 74 -10.63 1.43 16.54
C ARG A 74 -9.86 0.90 15.35
N THR A 75 -9.15 1.78 14.66
CA THR A 75 -8.29 1.42 13.53
C THR A 75 -6.89 1.05 14.00
N VAL A 76 -6.39 -0.10 13.58
CA VAL A 76 -5.04 -0.59 13.84
C VAL A 76 -4.39 -0.96 12.51
N VAL A 77 -3.26 -0.33 12.21
CA VAL A 77 -2.46 -0.61 11.00
C VAL A 77 -1.14 -1.21 11.42
N LEU A 78 -0.86 -2.44 10.98
CA LEU A 78 0.38 -3.16 11.25
C LEU A 78 1.07 -3.50 9.94
N ASN A 79 2.37 -3.22 9.89
CA ASN A 79 3.24 -3.71 8.83
C ASN A 79 3.88 -5.03 9.27
N CYS A 80 3.53 -6.13 8.63
CA CYS A 80 4.03 -7.45 9.00
C CYS A 80 5.53 -7.62 8.72
N MET A 81 6.12 -6.84 7.80
CA MET A 81 7.59 -6.82 7.59
C MET A 81 8.36 -6.29 8.80
N ALA A 82 7.74 -5.43 9.62
CA ALA A 82 8.38 -4.91 10.83
C ALA A 82 8.37 -5.94 11.98
N LEU A 83 7.63 -7.04 11.83
CA LEU A 83 7.52 -8.09 12.83
C LEU A 83 8.64 -9.12 12.59
N GLY A 84 9.53 -9.29 13.58
CA GLY A 84 10.63 -10.26 13.46
C GLY A 84 10.18 -11.74 13.44
N THR A 85 8.93 -12.03 13.82
CA THR A 85 8.35 -13.38 13.75
C THR A 85 6.87 -13.31 13.38
N PRO A 86 6.31 -14.32 12.66
CA PRO A 86 4.89 -14.36 12.32
C PRO A 86 3.95 -14.29 13.54
N HIS A 87 4.33 -14.94 14.65
CA HIS A 87 3.57 -14.89 15.90
C HIS A 87 3.66 -13.53 16.62
N GLY A 88 4.57 -12.64 16.20
CA GLY A 88 4.71 -11.28 16.71
C GLY A 88 3.51 -10.38 16.40
N VAL A 89 2.63 -10.78 15.47
CA VAL A 89 1.41 -10.01 15.13
C VAL A 89 0.44 -9.91 16.31
N PHE A 90 0.30 -10.97 17.11
CA PHE A 90 -0.60 -11.01 18.26
C PHE A 90 -0.21 -10.02 19.36
N PRO A 91 1.04 -10.03 19.90
CA PRO A 91 1.44 -9.05 20.90
C PRO A 91 1.45 -7.62 20.33
N ALA A 92 1.81 -7.42 19.06
CA ALA A 92 1.75 -6.10 18.43
C ALA A 92 0.29 -5.58 18.39
N LEU A 93 -0.66 -6.43 18.01
CA LEU A 93 -2.08 -6.09 18.03
C LEU A 93 -2.59 -5.81 19.45
N ALA A 94 -2.23 -6.65 20.42
CA ALA A 94 -2.61 -6.47 21.82
C ALA A 94 -2.13 -5.12 22.37
N GLN A 95 -0.89 -4.73 22.04
CA GLN A 95 -0.33 -3.43 22.42
C GLN A 95 -1.13 -2.26 21.80
N HIS A 96 -1.48 -2.33 20.51
CA HIS A 96 -2.29 -1.30 19.84
C HIS A 96 -3.71 -1.21 20.39
N LEU A 97 -4.25 -2.33 20.89
CA LEU A 97 -5.55 -2.41 21.55
C LEU A 97 -5.49 -2.02 23.05
N GLY A 98 -4.31 -1.73 23.60
CA GLY A 98 -4.13 -1.35 25.01
C GLY A 98 -4.34 -2.52 25.97
N LEU A 99 -4.16 -3.75 25.50
CA LEU A 99 -4.26 -4.95 26.33
C LEU A 99 -2.92 -5.23 27.03
N PRO A 100 -2.96 -5.78 28.25
CA PRO A 100 -1.74 -6.13 28.98
C PRO A 100 -0.92 -7.18 28.21
N SER A 101 0.40 -7.00 28.21
CA SER A 101 1.34 -7.86 27.50
C SER A 101 1.14 -9.32 27.88
N ALA A 102 0.93 -10.16 26.88
CA ALA A 102 0.75 -11.60 27.01
C ALA A 102 1.50 -12.29 25.89
N THR A 103 1.98 -13.50 26.14
CA THR A 103 2.76 -14.28 25.17
C THR A 103 2.01 -15.53 24.74
N GLY A 104 2.25 -15.96 23.49
CA GLY A 104 1.70 -17.21 22.95
C GLY A 104 0.17 -17.27 22.91
N ARG A 105 -0.40 -18.44 23.24
CA ARG A 105 -1.83 -18.73 23.14
C ARG A 105 -2.71 -17.88 24.05
N GLU A 106 -2.19 -17.44 25.19
CA GLU A 106 -2.94 -16.57 26.12
C GLU A 106 -3.22 -15.20 25.48
N CYS A 107 -2.29 -14.68 24.67
CA CYS A 107 -2.49 -13.44 23.93
C CYS A 107 -3.64 -13.58 22.92
N VAL A 108 -3.63 -14.66 22.14
CA VAL A 108 -4.68 -14.98 21.16
C VAL A 108 -6.05 -15.07 21.84
N ARG A 109 -6.17 -15.82 22.94
CA ARG A 109 -7.43 -15.96 23.69
C ARG A 109 -7.94 -14.64 24.25
N ARG A 110 -7.03 -13.76 24.71
CA ARG A 110 -7.41 -12.42 25.19
C ARG A 110 -7.90 -11.51 24.06
N LEU A 111 -7.23 -11.57 22.90
CA LEU A 111 -7.64 -10.83 21.71
C LEU A 111 -9.03 -11.28 21.25
N GLU A 112 -9.27 -12.59 21.15
CA GLU A 112 -10.57 -13.16 20.80
C GLU A 112 -11.68 -12.69 21.76
N LYS A 113 -11.43 -12.75 23.07
CA LYS A 113 -12.36 -12.23 24.08
C LYS A 113 -12.61 -10.73 23.93
N HIS A 114 -11.58 -9.95 23.61
CA HIS A 114 -11.72 -8.51 23.42
C HIS A 114 -12.53 -8.17 22.16
N LEU A 115 -12.30 -8.90 21.06
CA LEU A 115 -12.99 -8.73 19.78
C LEU A 115 -14.46 -9.18 19.82
N THR A 116 -14.79 -10.13 20.69
CA THR A 116 -16.17 -10.65 20.91
C THR A 116 -16.92 -10.00 22.07
N ALA A 117 -16.24 -9.22 22.93
CA ALA A 117 -16.89 -8.43 23.98
C ALA A 117 -17.77 -7.31 23.40
N GLN A 118 -18.43 -6.51 24.23
CA GLN A 118 -19.15 -5.29 23.82
C GLN A 118 -18.15 -4.13 23.57
N GLY A 119 -18.36 -3.30 22.54
CA GLY A 119 -17.53 -2.11 22.27
C GLY A 119 -17.56 -1.60 20.82
N PRO A 120 -16.64 -0.70 20.44
CA PRO A 120 -16.54 -0.15 19.08
C PRO A 120 -16.01 -1.18 18.07
N MET A 121 -16.35 -1.04 16.79
CA MET A 121 -15.78 -1.91 15.73
C MET A 121 -14.25 -1.78 15.69
N VAL A 122 -13.55 -2.87 15.39
CA VAL A 122 -12.09 -2.87 15.25
C VAL A 122 -11.75 -3.08 13.77
N LEU A 123 -11.08 -2.11 13.17
CA LEU A 123 -10.55 -2.21 11.81
C LEU A 123 -9.08 -2.59 11.90
N LEU A 124 -8.75 -3.83 11.54
CA LEU A 124 -7.39 -4.33 11.50
C LEU A 124 -6.88 -4.35 10.07
N VAL A 125 -5.82 -3.60 9.82
CA VAL A 125 -5.10 -3.55 8.55
C VAL A 125 -3.75 -4.23 8.73
N LEU A 126 -3.50 -5.27 7.94
CA LEU A 126 -2.23 -6.00 7.92
C LEU A 126 -1.56 -5.80 6.56
N ASP A 127 -0.50 -5.00 6.52
CA ASP A 127 0.31 -4.80 5.32
C ASP A 127 1.41 -5.87 5.21
N GLU A 128 1.82 -6.21 3.99
CA GLU A 128 2.81 -7.28 3.70
C GLU A 128 2.47 -8.62 4.38
N LEU A 129 1.21 -9.03 4.28
CA LEU A 129 0.63 -10.21 4.92
C LEU A 129 1.35 -11.52 4.56
N ASP A 130 2.03 -11.57 3.41
CA ASP A 130 2.89 -12.65 2.97
C ASP A 130 4.02 -12.98 3.96
N GLN A 131 4.42 -12.02 4.81
CA GLN A 131 5.40 -12.28 5.87
C GLN A 131 4.86 -13.16 7.01
N LEU A 132 3.53 -13.25 7.16
CA LEU A 132 2.92 -14.13 8.14
C LEU A 132 2.76 -15.56 7.62
N GLU A 133 3.09 -15.82 6.36
CA GLU A 133 3.07 -17.16 5.79
C GLU A 133 4.21 -18.01 6.38
N SER A 134 3.83 -19.01 7.16
CA SER A 134 4.75 -20.02 7.70
C SER A 134 4.36 -21.41 7.19
N LYS A 135 5.23 -22.41 7.38
CA LYS A 135 4.98 -23.80 6.94
C LYS A 135 3.67 -24.39 7.51
N GLY A 136 3.16 -23.88 8.63
CA GLY A 136 1.88 -24.28 9.21
C GLY A 136 0.70 -23.38 8.82
N GLN A 137 0.95 -22.15 8.35
CA GLN A 137 -0.06 -21.12 8.02
C GLN A 137 -1.06 -20.79 9.16
N ASP A 138 -0.87 -21.32 10.37
CA ASP A 138 -1.81 -21.21 11.50
C ASP A 138 -2.19 -19.76 11.86
N VAL A 139 -1.23 -18.84 11.77
CA VAL A 139 -1.43 -17.42 12.12
C VAL A 139 -2.40 -16.76 11.15
N LEU A 140 -2.23 -16.98 9.85
CA LEU A 140 -3.10 -16.42 8.81
C LEU A 140 -4.52 -16.95 8.98
N TYR A 141 -4.68 -18.27 9.12
CA TYR A 141 -6.01 -18.87 9.32
C TYR A 141 -6.71 -18.30 10.54
N THR A 142 -6.02 -18.24 11.68
CA THR A 142 -6.56 -17.66 12.93
C THR A 142 -7.06 -16.22 12.72
N LEU A 143 -6.28 -15.38 12.03
CA LEU A 143 -6.65 -14.00 11.77
C LEU A 143 -7.90 -13.87 10.87
N PHE A 144 -8.00 -14.69 9.82
CA PHE A 144 -9.15 -14.67 8.91
C PHE A 144 -10.39 -15.35 9.49
N GLU A 145 -10.25 -16.19 10.52
CA GLU A 145 -11.37 -16.77 11.28
C GLU A 145 -12.00 -15.77 12.26
N TRP A 146 -11.22 -14.84 12.82
CA TRP A 146 -11.69 -13.91 13.83
C TRP A 146 -12.90 -13.05 13.44
N PRO A 147 -13.04 -12.52 12.21
CA PRO A 147 -14.25 -11.82 11.80
C PRO A 147 -15.50 -12.70 11.87
N TRP A 148 -15.36 -14.02 11.71
CA TRP A 148 -16.48 -14.94 11.67
C TRP A 148 -16.83 -15.57 13.02
N LEU A 149 -16.09 -15.22 14.08
CA LEU A 149 -16.44 -15.61 15.44
C LEU A 149 -17.81 -15.02 15.83
N PRO A 150 -18.59 -15.73 16.68
CA PRO A 150 -19.89 -15.24 17.13
C PRO A 150 -19.72 -13.91 17.87
N SER A 151 -20.52 -12.92 17.49
CA SER A 151 -20.44 -11.54 18.03
C SER A 151 -19.11 -10.82 17.79
N SER A 152 -18.32 -11.25 16.79
CA SER A 152 -17.11 -10.54 16.41
C SER A 152 -17.39 -9.16 15.86
N ARG A 153 -16.57 -8.20 16.28
CA ARG A 153 -16.60 -6.80 15.82
C ARG A 153 -15.37 -6.45 14.96
N LEU A 154 -14.73 -7.46 14.38
CA LEU A 154 -13.51 -7.30 13.61
C LEU A 154 -13.81 -7.12 12.11
N VAL A 155 -13.22 -6.08 11.53
CA VAL A 155 -13.07 -5.91 10.08
C VAL A 155 -11.60 -6.07 9.75
N LEU A 156 -11.24 -7.11 9.01
CA LEU A 156 -9.87 -7.41 8.61
C LEU A 156 -9.62 -6.97 7.17
N VAL A 157 -8.53 -6.22 6.94
CA VAL A 157 -8.01 -5.90 5.60
C VAL A 157 -6.56 -6.39 5.52
N GLY A 158 -6.33 -7.44 4.74
CA GLY A 158 -4.99 -8.00 4.51
C GLY A 158 -4.45 -7.60 3.15
N LEU A 159 -3.23 -7.08 3.07
CA LEU A 159 -2.54 -6.73 1.83
C LEU A 159 -1.40 -7.70 1.58
N ALA A 160 -1.34 -8.31 0.40
CA ALA A 160 -0.29 -9.25 0.05
C ALA A 160 0.23 -9.03 -1.37
N ASN A 161 1.48 -9.45 -1.60
CA ASN A 161 2.11 -9.35 -2.92
C ASN A 161 1.79 -10.51 -3.87
N ALA A 162 1.62 -11.71 -3.33
CA ALA A 162 1.35 -12.90 -4.12
C ALA A 162 -0.16 -13.10 -4.32
N LEU A 163 -0.55 -13.31 -5.58
CA LEU A 163 -1.84 -13.93 -5.90
C LEU A 163 -1.88 -15.38 -5.39
N ASP A 164 -0.75 -16.07 -5.32
CA ASP A 164 -0.70 -17.50 -4.98
C ASP A 164 -1.06 -17.82 -3.52
N LEU A 165 -0.99 -16.82 -2.63
CA LEU A 165 -1.54 -16.96 -1.28
C LEU A 165 -3.06 -17.20 -1.33
N THR A 166 -3.74 -16.86 -2.43
CA THR A 166 -5.18 -17.04 -2.54
C THR A 166 -5.60 -18.44 -2.94
N ASP A 167 -5.04 -19.06 -3.97
CA ASP A 167 -5.65 -20.29 -4.48
C ASP A 167 -5.50 -21.50 -3.56
N ARG A 168 -4.40 -21.62 -2.80
CA ARG A 168 -4.25 -22.71 -1.81
C ARG A 168 -4.78 -22.35 -0.43
N SER A 169 -4.52 -21.12 0.04
CA SER A 169 -4.89 -20.71 1.40
C SER A 169 -6.34 -20.23 1.46
N LEU A 170 -6.86 -19.53 0.42
CA LEU A 170 -8.31 -19.25 0.31
C LEU A 170 -9.13 -20.47 -0.08
N ALA A 171 -8.61 -21.48 -0.81
CA ALA A 171 -9.37 -22.72 -0.98
C ALA A 171 -9.61 -23.43 0.36
N ARG A 172 -8.63 -23.36 1.28
CA ARG A 172 -8.78 -23.85 2.66
C ARG A 172 -9.66 -22.95 3.52
N LEU A 173 -9.57 -21.62 3.39
CA LEU A 173 -10.47 -20.67 4.07
C LEU A 173 -11.90 -20.64 3.49
N GLY A 174 -12.07 -20.98 2.22
CA GLY A 174 -13.37 -21.13 1.56
C GLY A 174 -14.03 -22.48 1.87
N ALA A 175 -13.23 -23.47 2.26
CA ALA A 175 -13.70 -24.71 2.86
C ALA A 175 -14.09 -24.56 4.34
N LEU A 176 -13.70 -23.46 5.00
CA LEU A 176 -14.26 -23.10 6.29
C LEU A 176 -15.71 -22.66 6.09
N GLN A 177 -16.63 -23.30 6.81
CA GLN A 177 -18.08 -23.04 6.81
C GLN A 177 -18.47 -21.58 7.11
N ALA A 178 -17.50 -20.74 7.46
CA ALA A 178 -17.69 -19.42 8.03
C ALA A 178 -17.67 -18.27 7.00
N GLY A 179 -17.28 -18.50 5.74
CA GLY A 179 -17.37 -17.50 4.65
C GLY A 179 -16.02 -17.06 4.11
N SER A 180 -15.96 -16.83 2.79
CA SER A 180 -14.73 -16.43 2.10
C SER A 180 -14.47 -14.93 2.24
N PRO A 181 -13.20 -14.50 2.41
CA PRO A 181 -12.87 -13.08 2.36
C PRO A 181 -13.17 -12.52 0.97
N ARG A 182 -13.63 -11.28 0.93
CA ARG A 182 -13.80 -10.56 -0.33
C ARG A 182 -12.42 -10.36 -0.95
N LEU A 183 -12.27 -10.69 -2.24
CA LEU A 183 -11.01 -10.51 -2.95
C LEU A 183 -11.03 -9.19 -3.72
N LEU A 184 -9.98 -8.38 -3.57
CA LEU A 184 -9.73 -7.20 -4.36
C LEU A 184 -8.34 -7.29 -5.01
N HIS A 185 -8.32 -7.43 -6.33
CA HIS A 185 -7.08 -7.50 -7.08
C HIS A 185 -6.63 -6.12 -7.56
N PHE A 186 -5.35 -5.80 -7.34
CA PHE A 186 -4.63 -4.65 -7.87
C PHE A 186 -3.78 -5.10 -9.07
N PRO A 187 -4.27 -4.91 -10.31
CA PRO A 187 -3.50 -5.27 -11.50
C PRO A 187 -2.26 -4.38 -11.65
N PRO A 188 -1.19 -4.83 -12.33
CA PRO A 188 -0.07 -3.96 -12.71
C PRO A 188 -0.55 -2.70 -13.46
N TYR A 189 0.18 -1.59 -13.34
CA TYR A 189 -0.22 -0.34 -14.01
C TYR A 189 -0.08 -0.46 -15.53
N THR A 190 -1.08 0.07 -16.25
CA THR A 190 -1.02 0.19 -17.71
C THR A 190 -0.10 1.32 -18.14
N LYS A 191 0.28 1.33 -19.43
CA LYS A 191 1.06 2.42 -20.04
C LYS A 191 0.39 3.78 -19.79
N GLU A 192 -0.91 3.86 -19.98
CA GLU A 192 -1.70 5.09 -19.85
C GLU A 192 -1.67 5.57 -18.40
N GLN A 193 -1.90 4.67 -17.45
CA GLN A 193 -1.85 4.99 -16.02
C GLN A 193 -0.46 5.47 -15.59
N LEU A 194 0.60 4.76 -15.99
CA LEU A 194 1.98 5.19 -15.69
C LEU A 194 2.31 6.54 -16.31
N THR A 195 1.84 6.80 -17.54
CA THR A 195 2.05 8.10 -18.21
C THR A 195 1.37 9.22 -17.43
N CYS A 196 0.11 9.04 -17.04
CA CYS A 196 -0.63 10.01 -16.23
C CYS A 196 0.04 10.28 -14.88
N ILE A 197 0.49 9.22 -14.19
CA ILE A 197 1.21 9.35 -12.91
C ILE A 197 2.49 10.18 -13.08
N LEU A 198 3.30 9.89 -14.11
CA LEU A 198 4.53 10.63 -14.37
C LEU A 198 4.26 12.09 -14.72
N GLN A 199 3.26 12.36 -15.56
CA GLN A 199 2.86 13.70 -15.95
C GLN A 199 2.34 14.52 -14.78
N GLU A 200 1.50 13.94 -13.91
CA GLU A 200 1.00 14.63 -12.72
C GLU A 200 2.13 15.00 -11.76
N ARG A 201 3.08 14.07 -11.52
CA ARG A 201 4.23 14.34 -10.64
C ARG A 201 5.13 15.43 -11.19
N LEU A 202 5.45 15.38 -12.49
CA LEU A 202 6.29 16.39 -13.12
C LEU A 202 5.58 17.73 -13.29
N GLY A 203 4.25 17.73 -13.46
CA GLY A 203 3.44 18.95 -13.53
C GLY A 203 3.35 19.72 -12.20
N GLN A 204 3.69 19.09 -11.07
CA GLN A 204 3.82 19.78 -9.78
C GLN A 204 5.12 20.61 -9.67
N VAL A 205 6.07 20.42 -10.59
CA VAL A 205 7.32 21.19 -10.61
C VAL A 205 7.08 22.50 -11.37
N PRO A 206 7.22 23.67 -10.72
CA PRO A 206 7.08 24.94 -11.41
C PRO A 206 8.25 25.17 -12.37
N GLY A 207 7.97 25.34 -13.66
CA GLY A 207 8.98 25.64 -14.68
C GLY A 207 8.71 24.97 -16.03
N GLU A 208 9.70 25.01 -16.91
CA GLU A 208 9.68 24.27 -18.17
C GLU A 208 9.77 22.75 -17.92
N PRO A 209 9.11 21.93 -18.75
CA PRO A 209 9.12 20.48 -18.60
C PRO A 209 10.55 19.95 -18.73
N VAL A 210 11.08 19.38 -17.65
CA VAL A 210 12.41 18.74 -17.62
C VAL A 210 12.47 17.51 -18.54
N LEU A 211 11.31 16.89 -18.82
CA LEU A 211 11.17 15.69 -19.64
C LEU A 211 10.05 15.87 -20.66
N ASP A 212 10.35 15.56 -21.92
CA ASP A 212 9.36 15.56 -23.00
C ASP A 212 8.26 14.51 -22.79
N ALA A 213 7.03 14.84 -23.22
CA ALA A 213 5.90 13.92 -23.15
C ALA A 213 6.16 12.60 -23.91
N ALA A 214 6.89 12.64 -25.02
CA ALA A 214 7.29 11.45 -25.77
C ALA A 214 8.23 10.53 -24.97
N ALA A 215 9.15 11.11 -24.19
CA ALA A 215 10.05 10.35 -23.32
C ALA A 215 9.29 9.70 -22.16
N LEU A 216 8.31 10.40 -21.58
CA LEU A 216 7.44 9.84 -20.54
C LEU A 216 6.62 8.66 -21.06
N GLN A 217 6.00 8.80 -22.25
CA GLN A 217 5.27 7.70 -22.89
C GLN A 217 6.17 6.50 -23.22
N PHE A 218 7.41 6.75 -23.64
CA PHE A 218 8.39 5.69 -23.90
C PHE A 218 8.74 4.94 -22.62
N CYS A 219 9.04 5.67 -21.54
CA CYS A 219 9.34 5.10 -20.22
C CYS A 219 8.16 4.26 -19.71
N ALA A 220 6.96 4.85 -19.71
CA ALA A 220 5.74 4.19 -19.27
C ALA A 220 5.48 2.88 -20.05
N ARG A 221 5.60 2.91 -21.39
CA ARG A 221 5.43 1.72 -22.24
C ARG A 221 6.44 0.62 -21.92
N LYS A 222 7.71 0.99 -21.67
CA LYS A 222 8.75 0.01 -21.34
C LYS A 222 8.54 -0.61 -19.97
N VAL A 223 8.19 0.21 -18.97
CA VAL A 223 7.97 -0.27 -17.60
C VAL A 223 6.69 -1.11 -17.49
N SER A 224 5.60 -0.70 -18.16
CA SER A 224 4.35 -1.48 -18.19
C SER A 224 4.53 -2.84 -18.84
N ALA A 225 5.35 -2.95 -19.90
CA ALA A 225 5.62 -4.21 -20.58
C ALA A 225 6.45 -5.20 -19.74
N VAL A 226 7.27 -4.70 -18.81
CA VAL A 226 8.17 -5.54 -17.99
C VAL A 226 7.57 -5.87 -16.63
N SER A 227 6.95 -4.90 -15.95
CA SER A 227 6.48 -5.09 -14.57
C SER A 227 5.22 -4.33 -14.19
N GLY A 228 4.96 -3.15 -14.78
CA GLY A 228 3.86 -2.29 -14.37
C GLY A 228 4.01 -1.72 -12.94
N ASP A 229 5.23 -1.61 -12.43
CA ASP A 229 5.55 -1.01 -11.12
C ASP A 229 5.77 0.50 -11.26
N ALA A 230 4.98 1.29 -10.54
CA ALA A 230 5.08 2.75 -10.56
C ALA A 230 6.38 3.27 -9.92
N ARG A 231 6.95 2.57 -8.92
CA ARG A 231 8.23 2.95 -8.29
C ARG A 231 9.36 2.87 -9.31
N LYS A 232 9.39 1.80 -10.12
CA LYS A 232 10.38 1.64 -11.19
C LYS A 232 10.26 2.73 -12.25
N ALA A 233 9.04 3.10 -12.64
CA ALA A 233 8.82 4.19 -13.59
C ALA A 233 9.37 5.52 -13.06
N LEU A 234 9.07 5.86 -11.81
CA LEU A 234 9.58 7.06 -11.15
C LEU A 234 11.11 7.05 -11.01
N ASP A 235 11.69 5.93 -10.61
CA ASP A 235 13.14 5.79 -10.46
C ASP A 235 13.89 5.93 -11.80
N VAL A 236 13.34 5.38 -12.90
CA VAL A 236 13.93 5.53 -14.23
C VAL A 236 13.94 7.00 -14.66
N CYS A 237 12.81 7.70 -14.49
CA CYS A 237 12.74 9.13 -14.77
C CYS A 237 13.71 9.93 -13.89
N ARG A 238 13.80 9.60 -12.59
CA ARG A 238 14.72 10.29 -11.66
C ARG A 238 16.17 10.13 -12.09
N ARG A 239 16.59 8.91 -12.45
CA ARG A 239 17.94 8.64 -12.95
C ARG A 239 18.25 9.38 -14.25
N ALA A 240 17.28 9.46 -15.17
CA ALA A 240 17.48 10.22 -16.41
C ALA A 240 17.75 11.71 -16.12
N VAL A 241 17.02 12.30 -15.17
CA VAL A 241 17.24 13.68 -14.70
C VAL A 241 18.61 13.84 -14.02
N GLU A 242 19.04 12.87 -13.22
CA GLU A 242 20.37 12.88 -12.57
C GLU A 242 21.52 12.83 -13.58
N VAL A 243 21.42 12.00 -14.63
CA VAL A 243 22.43 11.91 -15.69
C VAL A 243 22.56 13.23 -16.44
N VAL A 244 21.44 13.83 -16.85
CA VAL A 244 21.43 15.12 -17.54
C VAL A 244 22.00 16.23 -16.65
N GLU A 245 21.67 16.24 -15.36
CA GLU A 245 22.25 17.21 -14.42
C GLU A 245 23.78 17.09 -14.32
N LEU A 246 24.30 15.86 -14.28
CA LEU A 246 25.75 15.60 -14.25
C LEU A 246 26.43 16.05 -15.54
N GLU A 247 25.85 15.77 -16.71
CA GLU A 247 26.37 16.20 -18.01
C GLU A 247 26.40 17.73 -18.14
N VAL A 248 25.31 18.40 -17.76
CA VAL A 248 25.23 19.87 -17.78
C VAL A 248 26.25 20.47 -16.82
N ARG A 249 26.42 19.93 -15.60
CA ARG A 249 27.46 20.40 -14.66
C ARG A 249 28.86 20.20 -15.23
N GLY A 250 29.13 19.06 -15.86
CA GLY A 250 30.41 18.78 -16.53
C GLY A 250 30.71 19.75 -17.68
N GLN A 251 29.70 20.05 -18.51
CA GLN A 251 29.84 21.03 -19.60
C GLN A 251 29.98 22.47 -19.12
N THR A 252 29.36 22.82 -17.98
CA THR A 252 29.48 24.17 -17.39
C THR A 252 30.88 24.43 -16.83
N LEU A 253 31.55 23.38 -16.32
CA LEU A 253 32.95 23.45 -15.89
C LEU A 253 33.95 23.50 -17.06
N LEU A 254 33.54 23.08 -18.26
CA LEU A 254 34.36 23.05 -19.46
C LEU A 254 34.22 24.29 -20.37
N LYS A 255 33.32 25.23 -20.05
CA LYS A 255 33.29 26.54 -20.72
C LYS A 255 34.26 27.50 -20.01
N PRO A 256 35.37 27.91 -20.65
CA PRO A 256 36.18 29.01 -20.13
C PRO A 256 35.33 30.28 -20.12
N LEU A 257 35.55 31.14 -19.13
CA LEU A 257 35.02 32.50 -19.08
C LEU A 257 35.20 33.17 -20.46
N PRO A 258 34.16 33.77 -21.08
CA PRO A 258 34.39 34.62 -22.24
C PRO A 258 35.35 35.73 -21.80
N GLY A 259 36.47 35.84 -22.49
CA GLY A 259 37.53 36.77 -22.18
C GLY A 259 36.97 38.17 -21.99
N GLY A 260 37.34 38.79 -20.87
CA GLY A 260 37.30 40.24 -20.77
C GLY A 260 38.36 40.78 -21.71
N GLU A 261 37.94 41.13 -22.93
CA GLU A 261 38.70 42.03 -23.78
C GLU A 261 38.15 43.45 -23.63
N SER A 262 39.09 44.34 -23.26
CA SER A 262 39.08 45.81 -23.27
C SER A 262 38.46 46.54 -22.09
#